data_AF-A0A843QXV7-F1
#
_entry.id   AF-A0A843QXV7-F1
#
_cell.length_a   1.000
_cell.length_b   1.000
_cell.length_c   1.000
_cell.angle_alpha   90.00
_cell.angle_beta   90.00
_cell.angle_gamma   90.00
#
_symmetry.space_group_name_H-M   'P 1'
#
loop_
_entity.id
_entity.type
_entity.pdbx_description
1 polymer ?
#
loop_
_entity_poly.entity_id
_entity_poly.type
_entity_poly.pdbx_seq_one_letter_code
_entity_poly.pdbx_strand_id
1 'polypeptide(L)'
;EVEQVEIQLKYAGYIEKEEAKIERLKRMEAKRIPADIDYQAIEGLATEGRQKLEQIRPTTLAQASRISGVNPADLAILSVYLRQGKLK
;
A
#
# COMPACT_ATOMS: atom_id res chain seq x y z
N GLU A 1 -39.53 10.76 8.57
CA GLU A 1 -38.21 10.68 9.25
C GLU A 1 -37.49 9.32 9.11
N VAL A 2 -37.94 8.40 8.23
CA VAL A 2 -37.29 7.06 8.05
C VAL A 2 -36.18 7.09 6.98
N GLU A 3 -36.17 8.10 6.12
CA GLU A 3 -35.31 8.20 4.94
C GLU A 3 -33.83 8.49 5.25
N GLN A 4 -33.54 9.21 6.34
CA GLN A 4 -32.16 9.51 6.76
C GLN A 4 -31.43 8.30 7.36
N VAL A 5 -32.15 7.41 8.02
CA VAL A 5 -31.58 6.20 8.66
C VAL A 5 -31.12 5.20 7.59
N GLU A 6 -31.86 5.10 6.49
CA GLU A 6 -31.54 4.19 5.38
C GLU A 6 -30.30 4.64 4.59
N ILE A 7 -30.11 5.97 4.44
CA ILE A 7 -28.90 6.55 3.83
C ILE A 7 -27.68 6.26 4.72
N GLN A 8 -27.78 6.53 6.03
CA GLN A 8 -26.65 6.30 6.94
C GLN A 8 -26.22 4.83 6.99
N LEU A 9 -27.17 3.87 6.97
CA LEU A 9 -26.84 2.44 6.92
C LEU A 9 -26.21 2.01 5.59
N LYS A 10 -26.70 2.51 4.45
CA LYS A 10 -26.10 2.20 3.14
C LYS A 10 -24.70 2.77 3.02
N TYR A 11 -24.42 3.96 3.56
CA TYR A 11 -23.10 4.59 3.49
C TYR A 11 -22.15 4.16 4.61
N ALA A 12 -22.63 3.74 5.78
CA ALA A 12 -21.79 3.24 6.88
C ALA A 12 -20.92 2.06 6.43
N GLY A 13 -21.47 1.12 5.64
CA GLY A 13 -20.69 0.01 5.09
C GLY A 13 -19.62 0.44 4.06
N TYR A 14 -19.80 1.58 3.39
CA TYR A 14 -18.77 2.15 2.50
C TYR A 14 -17.73 2.93 3.31
N ILE A 15 -18.15 3.70 4.32
CA ILE A 15 -17.28 4.44 5.23
C ILE A 15 -16.40 3.46 6.00
N GLU A 16 -16.93 2.38 6.57
CA GLU A 16 -16.14 1.36 7.26
C GLU A 16 -15.13 0.67 6.35
N LYS A 17 -15.48 0.42 5.08
CA LYS A 17 -14.53 -0.14 4.09
C LYS A 17 -13.41 0.84 3.75
N GLU A 18 -13.73 2.10 3.58
CA GLU A 18 -12.73 3.15 3.33
C GLU A 18 -11.89 3.43 4.58
N GLU A 19 -12.48 3.43 5.76
CA GLU A 19 -11.78 3.53 7.03
C GLU A 19 -10.86 2.34 7.27
N ALA A 20 -11.27 1.11 6.96
CA ALA A 20 -10.42 -0.07 7.02
C ALA A 20 -9.25 0.00 6.02
N LYS A 21 -9.46 0.58 4.83
CA LYS A 21 -8.38 0.87 3.88
C LYS A 21 -7.44 1.93 4.45
N ILE A 22 -7.97 3.00 5.03
CA ILE A 22 -7.19 4.09 5.66
C ILE A 22 -6.38 3.56 6.84
N GLU A 23 -6.95 2.74 7.72
CA GLU A 23 -6.28 2.04 8.82
C GLU A 23 -5.13 1.17 8.30
N ARG A 24 -5.37 0.41 7.24
CA ARG A 24 -4.35 -0.43 6.60
C ARG A 24 -3.23 0.41 5.99
N LEU A 25 -3.56 1.55 5.38
CA LEU A 25 -2.60 2.52 4.85
C LEU A 25 -1.79 3.19 5.98
N LYS A 26 -2.42 3.58 7.09
CA LYS A 26 -1.75 4.13 8.28
C LYS A 26 -0.78 3.13 8.90
N ARG A 27 -1.15 1.86 8.99
CA ARG A 27 -0.21 0.79 9.41
C ARG A 27 0.95 0.58 8.43
N MET A 28 0.80 1.02 7.17
CA MET A 28 1.89 1.03 6.18
C MET A 28 2.81 2.27 6.32
N GLU A 29 2.32 3.41 6.84
CA GLU A 29 3.15 4.61 7.10
C GLU A 29 4.33 4.33 8.04
N ALA A 30 4.19 3.41 8.99
CA ALA A 30 5.23 3.08 9.95
C ALA A 30 6.29 2.07 9.46
N LYS A 31 6.10 1.43 8.29
CA LYS A 31 7.03 0.41 7.81
C LYS A 31 8.13 1.02 6.95
N ARG A 32 9.35 0.99 7.49
CA ARG A 32 10.57 1.34 6.75
C ARG A 32 10.86 0.29 5.69
N ILE A 33 11.32 0.78 4.55
CA ILE A 33 11.91 -0.03 3.48
C ILE A 33 13.43 0.00 3.71
N PRO A 34 14.08 -1.16 3.86
CA PRO A 34 15.53 -1.24 3.98
C PRO A 34 16.24 -0.65 2.75
N ALA A 35 17.37 0.03 2.95
CA ALA A 35 18.10 0.70 1.87
C ALA A 35 18.75 -0.30 0.90
N ASP A 36 19.04 -1.50 1.38
CA ASP A 36 19.64 -2.64 0.69
C ASP A 36 18.63 -3.53 -0.03
N ILE A 37 17.33 -3.19 -0.01
CA ILE A 37 16.32 -3.99 -0.69
C ILE A 37 16.64 -4.14 -2.18
N ASP A 38 16.56 -5.39 -2.66
CA ASP A 38 16.61 -5.70 -4.08
C ASP A 38 15.18 -5.80 -4.63
N TYR A 39 14.71 -4.74 -5.31
CA TYR A 39 13.40 -4.74 -5.95
C TYR A 39 13.31 -5.72 -7.11
N GLN A 40 14.44 -6.16 -7.68
CA GLN A 40 14.46 -7.15 -8.75
C GLN A 40 14.11 -8.55 -8.23
N ALA A 41 14.44 -8.84 -6.98
CA ALA A 41 14.11 -10.10 -6.31
C ALA A 41 12.63 -10.22 -5.90
N ILE A 42 11.84 -9.15 -6.02
CA ILE A 42 10.43 -9.16 -5.62
C ILE A 42 9.55 -9.64 -6.77
N GLU A 43 9.16 -10.90 -6.70
CA GLU A 43 8.23 -11.50 -7.66
C GLU A 43 6.84 -10.84 -7.62
N GLY A 44 6.22 -10.71 -8.79
CA GLY A 44 4.87 -10.15 -8.94
C GLY A 44 4.78 -8.62 -8.99
N LEU A 45 5.86 -7.87 -8.70
CA LEU A 45 5.87 -6.43 -8.96
C LEU A 45 5.72 -6.17 -10.46
N ALA A 46 4.85 -5.22 -10.81
CA ALA A 46 4.74 -4.73 -12.17
C ALA A 46 6.09 -4.15 -12.63
N THR A 47 6.43 -4.31 -13.91
CA THR A 47 7.69 -3.82 -14.47
C THR A 47 7.88 -2.32 -14.23
N GLU A 48 6.84 -1.51 -14.46
CA GLU A 48 6.88 -0.07 -14.21
C GLU A 48 7.06 0.24 -12.72
N GLY A 49 6.23 -0.35 -11.85
CA GLY A 49 6.32 -0.16 -10.40
C GLY A 49 7.71 -0.50 -9.87
N ARG A 50 8.28 -1.62 -10.32
CA ARG A 50 9.65 -2.04 -9.99
C ARG A 50 10.69 -1.01 -10.42
N GLN A 51 10.65 -0.55 -11.67
CA GLN A 51 11.59 0.45 -12.20
C GLN A 51 11.50 1.76 -11.41
N LYS A 52 10.29 2.22 -11.09
CA LYS A 52 10.06 3.45 -10.33
C LYS A 52 10.54 3.33 -8.88
N LEU A 53 10.26 2.20 -8.22
CA LEU A 53 10.76 1.92 -6.87
C LEU A 53 12.29 1.86 -6.81
N GLU A 54 12.90 1.19 -7.78
CA GLU A 54 14.36 1.09 -7.92
C GLU A 54 15.00 2.47 -8.16
N GLN A 55 14.39 3.30 -9.00
CA GLN A 55 14.90 4.63 -9.32
C GLN A 55 14.77 5.62 -8.14
N ILE A 56 13.63 5.60 -7.44
CA ILE A 56 13.31 6.59 -6.40
C ILE A 56 13.82 6.15 -5.03
N ARG A 57 13.98 4.84 -4.80
CA ARG A 57 14.41 4.23 -3.53
C ARG A 57 13.65 4.82 -2.31
N PRO A 58 12.32 4.68 -2.24
CA PRO A 58 11.55 5.20 -1.13
C PRO A 58 11.95 4.52 0.18
N THR A 59 11.98 5.29 1.27
CA THR A 59 12.37 4.82 2.62
C THR A 59 11.18 4.25 3.41
N THR A 60 9.96 4.46 2.92
CA THR A 60 8.71 4.00 3.56
C THR A 60 7.69 3.59 2.51
N LEU A 61 6.76 2.71 2.89
CA LEU A 61 5.63 2.34 2.02
C LEU A 61 4.73 3.54 1.68
N ALA A 62 4.63 4.52 2.57
CA ALA A 62 3.87 5.75 2.33
C ALA A 62 4.55 6.67 1.31
N GLN A 63 5.88 6.72 1.29
CA GLN A 63 6.59 7.40 0.21
C GLN A 63 6.40 6.65 -1.11
N ALA A 64 6.52 5.32 -1.09
CA ALA A 64 6.30 4.48 -2.26
C ALA A 64 4.90 4.67 -2.87
N SER A 65 3.87 4.84 -2.03
CA SER A 65 2.49 5.01 -2.49
C SER A 65 2.20 6.33 -3.21
N ARG A 66 3.09 7.31 -3.10
CA ARG A 66 2.99 8.60 -3.79
C ARG A 66 3.75 8.62 -5.12
N ILE A 67 4.43 7.53 -5.47
CA ILE A 67 5.19 7.42 -6.71
C ILE A 67 4.22 7.13 -7.86
N SER A 68 4.22 8.00 -8.87
CA SER A 68 3.49 7.75 -10.11
C SER A 68 4.04 6.50 -10.80
N GLY A 69 3.14 5.60 -11.21
CA GLY A 69 3.48 4.30 -11.78
C GLY A 69 3.62 3.17 -10.74
N VAL A 70 3.53 3.48 -9.44
CA VAL A 70 3.43 2.46 -8.38
C VAL A 70 1.96 2.34 -7.97
N ASN A 71 1.37 1.17 -8.20
CA ASN A 71 -0.06 0.95 -7.95
C ASN A 71 -0.31 0.27 -6.59
N PRO A 72 -1.57 0.18 -6.12
CA PRO A 72 -1.89 -0.48 -4.85
C PRO A 72 -1.49 -1.95 -4.76
N ALA A 73 -1.44 -2.68 -5.87
CA ALA A 73 -1.02 -4.08 -5.90
C ALA A 73 0.50 -4.20 -5.66
N ASP A 74 1.30 -3.34 -6.28
CA ASP A 74 2.75 -3.26 -6.06
C ASP A 74 3.08 -3.01 -4.58
N LEU A 75 2.34 -2.08 -3.95
CA LEU A 75 2.49 -1.77 -2.52
C LEU A 75 2.10 -2.96 -1.62
N ALA A 76 1.07 -3.72 -2.01
CA ALA A 76 0.66 -4.91 -1.27
C ALA A 76 1.74 -6.00 -1.33
N ILE A 77 2.29 -6.24 -2.52
CA ILE A 77 3.38 -7.20 -2.75
C ILE A 77 4.63 -6.79 -1.95
N LEU A 78 5.04 -5.53 -2.06
CA LEU A 78 6.17 -5.00 -1.31
C LEU A 78 5.95 -5.12 0.22
N SER A 79 4.74 -4.82 0.71
CA SER A 79 4.40 -4.97 2.13
C SER A 79 4.48 -6.42 2.62
N VAL A 80 4.09 -7.39 1.79
CA VAL A 80 4.22 -8.82 2.09
C VAL A 80 5.68 -9.25 2.07
N TYR A 81 6.45 -8.82 1.06
CA TYR A 81 7.87 -9.10 0.94
C TYR A 81 8.66 -8.63 2.17
N LEU A 82 8.42 -7.40 2.62
CA LEU A 82 9.02 -6.83 3.82
C LEU A 82 8.63 -7.58 5.11
N ARG A 83 7.42 -8.16 5.18
CA ARG A 83 6.99 -8.97 6.33
C ARG A 83 7.66 -10.33 6.39
N GLN A 84 7.98 -10.92 5.23
CA GLN A 84 8.60 -12.24 5.16
C GLN A 84 10.09 -12.20 5.50
N GLY A 85 10.69 -11.01 5.69
CA GLY A 85 12.10 -10.87 6.04
C GLY A 85 13.06 -11.38 4.96
N LYS A 86 12.59 -11.52 3.73
CA LYS A 86 13.42 -11.85 2.57
C LYS A 86 14.22 -10.62 2.17
N LEU A 87 15.19 -10.26 3.00
CA LEU A 87 16.21 -9.29 2.64
C LEU A 87 17.41 -10.10 2.16
N LYS A 88 17.94 -9.77 0.99
CA LYS A 88 19.18 -10.35 0.47
C LYS A 88 20.31 -9.39 0.76
#